data_AF-A0A0Q8GAW5-F1
#
_entry.id   AF-A0A0Q8GAW5-F1
#
_cell.length_a   1.000
_cell.length_b   1.000
_cell.length_c   1.000
_cell.angle_alpha   90.00
_cell.angle_beta   90.00
_cell.angle_gamma   90.00
#
_symmetry.space_group_name_H-M   'P 1'
#
loop_
_entity.id
_entity.type
_entity.pdbx_description
1 polymer ?
#
loop_
_entity_poly.entity_id
_entity_poly.type
_entity_poly.pdbx_seq_one_letter_code
_entity_poly.pdbx_strand_id
1 'polypeptide(L)'
;MVLAVAGCDVVETSGAKKAVGELLKDPRSAQYEDVRKFGDYVCGRVNAKNSYGAYNGFRKFYVYLDTAHLEPEEPGVKLDQPGIGISDIEAWNAHIKFRVDYLTFCPSAR
;
A
#
# COMPACT_ATOMS: atom_id res chain seq x y z
N MET A 1 -8.34 2.11 39.51
CA MET A 1 -7.37 2.07 38.41
C MET A 1 -8.14 2.31 37.11
N VAL A 2 -8.22 3.56 36.67
CA VAL A 2 -8.96 3.92 35.45
C VAL A 2 -7.97 3.86 34.30
N LEU A 3 -8.10 2.85 33.44
CA LEU A 3 -7.40 2.78 32.17
C LEU A 3 -8.11 3.73 31.20
N ALA A 4 -7.58 4.93 31.05
CA ALA A 4 -7.91 5.79 29.93
C ALA A 4 -7.20 5.22 28.69
N VAL A 5 -7.90 4.40 27.90
CA VAL A 5 -7.45 4.08 26.54
C VAL A 5 -7.69 5.31 25.68
N ALA A 6 -6.61 6.02 25.33
CA ALA A 6 -6.61 6.97 24.23
C ALA A 6 -6.76 6.19 22.92
N GLY A 7 -8.00 5.88 22.55
CA GLY A 7 -8.36 5.06 21.40
C GLY A 7 -8.55 5.83 20.09
N CYS A 8 -7.80 6.91 19.84
CA CYS A 8 -8.03 7.75 18.65
C CYS A 8 -7.39 7.25 17.34
N ASP A 9 -6.54 6.22 17.36
CA ASP A 9 -5.88 5.72 16.13
C ASP A 9 -6.54 4.46 15.55
N VAL A 10 -7.32 3.73 16.35
CA VAL A 10 -7.82 2.39 15.97
C VAL A 10 -8.98 2.46 14.97
N VAL A 11 -9.82 3.49 15.07
CA VAL A 11 -11.01 3.65 14.22
C VAL A 11 -10.62 4.10 12.81
N GLU A 12 -9.74 5.09 12.67
CA GLU A 12 -9.33 5.57 11.35
C GLU A 12 -8.47 4.56 10.59
N THR A 13 -7.58 3.85 11.29
CA THR A 13 -6.79 2.79 10.67
C THR A 13 -7.65 1.61 10.22
N SER A 14 -8.83 1.38 10.83
CA SER A 14 -9.79 0.37 10.39
C SER A 14 -10.42 0.72 9.03
N GLY A 15 -10.84 1.97 8.84
CA GLY A 15 -11.34 2.46 7.55
C GLY A 15 -10.30 2.35 6.44
N ALA A 16 -9.07 2.78 6.73
CA ALA A 16 -7.94 2.64 5.80
C ALA A 16 -7.65 1.19 5.42
N LYS A 17 -7.64 0.26 6.39
CA LYS A 17 -7.45 -1.18 6.11
C LYS A 17 -8.54 -1.73 5.22
N LYS A 18 -9.79 -1.33 5.42
CA LYS A 18 -10.92 -1.74 4.58
C LYS A 18 -10.73 -1.26 3.13
N ALA A 19 -10.44 0.03 2.93
CA ALA A 19 -10.22 0.61 1.60
C ALA A 19 -9.06 -0.08 0.86
N VAL A 20 -7.96 -0.38 1.56
CA VAL A 20 -6.83 -1.14 0.99
C VAL A 20 -7.26 -2.57 0.66
N GLY A 21 -8.06 -3.20 1.53
CA GLY A 21 -8.57 -4.55 1.35
C GLY A 21 -9.36 -4.72 0.04
N GLU A 22 -10.12 -3.71 -0.36
CA GLU A 22 -10.90 -3.70 -1.61
C GLU A 22 -10.02 -3.76 -2.87
N LEU A 23 -8.73 -3.40 -2.76
CA LEU A 23 -7.75 -3.49 -3.86
C LEU A 23 -7.04 -4.86 -3.94
N LEU A 24 -7.19 -5.72 -2.94
CA LEU A 24 -6.47 -6.99 -2.85
C LEU A 24 -7.22 -8.12 -3.57
N LYS A 25 -6.47 -9.10 -4.08
CA LYS A 25 -7.04 -10.32 -4.68
C LYS A 25 -7.75 -11.21 -3.65
N ASP A 26 -7.17 -11.35 -2.47
CA ASP A 26 -7.77 -12.02 -1.32
C ASP A 26 -7.75 -11.09 -0.09
N PRO A 27 -8.80 -10.27 0.11
CA PRO A 27 -8.88 -9.32 1.21
C PRO A 27 -8.83 -9.97 2.59
N ARG A 28 -9.29 -11.23 2.71
CA ARG A 28 -9.34 -11.94 4.01
C ARG A 28 -7.97 -12.45 4.45
N SER A 29 -7.05 -12.61 3.50
CA SER A 29 -5.67 -13.00 3.77
C SER A 29 -4.75 -11.85 4.18
N ALA A 30 -5.27 -10.61 4.17
CA ALA A 30 -4.48 -9.40 4.32
C ALA A 30 -3.81 -9.32 5.71
N GLN A 31 -2.50 -9.12 5.69
CA GLN A 31 -1.67 -8.87 6.84
C GLN A 31 -1.13 -7.45 6.72
N TYR A 32 -1.33 -6.63 7.75
CA TYR A 32 -0.94 -5.22 7.74
C TYR A 32 0.17 -4.96 8.76
N GLU A 33 1.16 -4.17 8.36
CA GLU A 33 2.29 -3.77 9.19
C GLU A 33 2.56 -2.26 9.07
N ASP A 34 3.17 -1.69 10.11
CA ASP A 34 3.57 -0.27 10.19
C ASP A 34 2.49 0.74 9.80
N VAL A 35 1.23 0.41 10.09
CA VAL A 35 0.09 1.28 9.79
C VAL A 35 0.08 2.47 10.74
N ARG A 36 0.28 3.68 10.21
CA ARG A 36 0.35 4.92 10.98
C ARG A 36 -0.32 6.06 10.23
N LYS A 37 -0.92 6.98 10.98
CA LYS A 37 -1.51 8.21 10.46
C LYS A 37 -0.45 9.32 10.37
N PHE A 38 -0.44 10.05 9.26
CA PHE A 38 0.39 11.21 8.96
C PHE A 38 -0.49 12.33 8.40
N GLY A 39 -0.97 13.22 9.27
CA GLY A 39 -1.96 14.24 8.86
C GLY A 39 -3.22 13.56 8.32
N ASP A 40 -3.61 13.89 7.09
CA ASP A 40 -4.80 13.29 6.44
C ASP A 40 -4.52 11.95 5.74
N TYR A 41 -3.29 11.45 5.84
CA TYR A 41 -2.85 10.21 5.18
C TYR A 41 -2.70 9.08 6.19
N VAL A 42 -3.12 7.86 5.82
CA VAL A 42 -2.78 6.63 6.56
C VAL A 42 -1.85 5.80 5.71
N CYS A 43 -0.62 5.60 6.17
CA CYS A 43 0.41 4.86 5.46
C CYS A 43 0.68 3.53 6.14
N GLY A 44 1.10 2.53 5.38
CA GLY A 44 1.54 1.25 5.94
C GLY A 44 1.97 0.27 4.86
N ARG A 45 2.10 -0.99 5.27
CA ARG A 45 2.42 -2.11 4.38
C ARG A 45 1.36 -3.18 4.49
N VAL A 46 1.05 -3.83 3.37
CA VAL A 46 0.11 -4.94 3.30
C VAL A 46 0.69 -6.11 2.52
N ASN A 47 0.49 -7.31 3.02
CA ASN A 47 0.80 -8.56 2.33
C ASN A 47 -0.46 -9.41 2.26
N ALA A 48 -0.78 -9.92 1.07
CA ALA A 48 -1.97 -10.71 0.82
C ALA A 48 -1.69 -11.79 -0.22
N LYS A 49 -2.52 -12.84 -0.22
CA LYS A 49 -2.41 -13.89 -1.22
C LYS A 49 -2.78 -13.35 -2.60
N ASN A 50 -1.97 -13.71 -3.59
CA ASN A 50 -2.28 -13.49 -4.99
C ASN A 50 -3.32 -14.49 -5.50
N SER A 51 -3.68 -14.42 -6.79
CA SER A 51 -4.64 -15.34 -7.41
C SER A 51 -4.21 -16.82 -7.40
N TYR A 52 -2.93 -17.10 -7.14
CA TYR A 52 -2.38 -18.45 -6.99
C TYR A 52 -2.38 -18.95 -5.54
N GLY A 53 -2.88 -18.14 -4.60
CA GLY A 53 -2.96 -18.48 -3.17
C GLY A 53 -1.67 -18.27 -2.38
N ALA A 54 -0.64 -17.67 -2.98
CA ALA A 54 0.66 -17.45 -2.37
C ALA A 54 0.86 -15.98 -1.94
N TYR A 55 1.59 -15.77 -0.84
CA TYR A 55 2.07 -14.45 -0.44
C TYR A 55 3.31 -14.06 -1.26
N ASN A 56 3.36 -12.83 -1.77
CA ASN A 56 4.48 -12.30 -2.58
C ASN A 56 5.26 -11.18 -1.87
N GLY A 57 5.00 -10.94 -0.59
CA GLY A 57 5.70 -9.95 0.22
C GLY A 57 4.86 -8.70 0.50
N PHE A 58 5.38 -7.86 1.40
CA PHE A 58 4.72 -6.63 1.80
C PHE A 58 4.86 -5.54 0.75
N ARG A 59 3.72 -4.99 0.32
CA ARG A 59 3.62 -3.83 -0.58
C ARG A 59 3.19 -2.61 0.21
N LYS A 60 3.72 -1.45 -0.16
CA LYS A 60 3.36 -0.17 0.49
C LYS A 60 1.96 0.26 0.10
N PHE A 61 1.27 0.93 0.99
CA PHE A 61 0.01 1.61 0.69
C PHE A 61 -0.07 2.96 1.41
N TYR A 62 -0.88 3.86 0.85
CA TYR A 62 -1.36 5.04 1.55
C TYR A 62 -2.85 5.24 1.27
N VAL A 63 -3.58 5.84 2.22
CA VAL A 63 -5.00 6.16 2.09
C VAL A 63 -5.19 7.65 2.35
N TYR A 64 -5.96 8.31 1.50
CA TYR A 64 -6.36 9.72 1.65
C TYR A 64 -7.87 9.83 1.43
N LEU A 65 -8.61 10.41 2.38
CA LEU A 65 -10.07 10.57 2.32
C LEU A 65 -10.79 9.30 1.80
N ASP A 66 -10.53 8.16 2.45
CA ASP A 66 -11.05 6.82 2.10
C ASP A 66 -10.61 6.25 0.74
N THR A 67 -9.81 6.97 -0.04
CA THR A 67 -9.23 6.46 -1.28
C THR A 67 -7.90 5.77 -0.99
N ALA A 68 -7.86 4.45 -1.19
CA ALA A 68 -6.65 3.68 -1.03
C ALA A 68 -5.79 3.68 -2.31
N HIS A 69 -4.48 3.80 -2.11
CA HIS A 69 -3.47 3.66 -3.13
C HIS A 69 -2.51 2.56 -2.68
N LEU A 70 -2.43 1.50 -3.49
CA LEU A 70 -1.56 0.35 -3.25
C LEU A 70 -0.42 0.35 -4.27
N GLU A 71 0.82 0.16 -3.80
CA GLU A 71 2.01 0.07 -4.64
C GLU A 71 1.79 -0.95 -5.75
N PRO A 72 1.85 -0.61 -7.05
CA PRO A 72 1.66 -1.58 -8.13
C PRO A 72 2.67 -2.72 -8.04
N GLU A 73 2.30 -3.91 -8.53
CA GLU A 73 3.27 -4.99 -8.70
C GLU A 73 4.41 -4.53 -9.61
N GLU A 74 5.66 -4.85 -9.25
CA GLU A 74 6.80 -4.46 -10.05
C GLU A 74 6.66 -5.04 -11.46
N PRO A 75 6.87 -4.23 -12.51
CA PRO A 75 6.90 -4.75 -13.87
C PRO A 75 7.98 -5.82 -13.98
N GLY A 76 7.62 -7.02 -14.45
CA GLY A 76 8.57 -8.14 -14.60
C GLY A 76 9.68 -7.90 -15.65
N VAL A 77 9.64 -6.76 -16.33
CA VAL A 77 10.58 -6.31 -17.35
C VAL A 77 11.47 -5.22 -16.77
N LYS A 78 12.78 -5.34 -16.94
CA LYS A 78 13.71 -4.29 -16.52
C LYS A 78 13.87 -3.23 -17.61
N LEU A 79 13.99 -1.97 -17.20
CA LEU A 79 14.13 -0.83 -18.12
C LEU A 79 15.38 -0.89 -19.02
N ASP A 80 16.39 -1.67 -18.64
CA ASP A 80 17.65 -1.85 -19.37
C ASP A 80 17.62 -3.05 -20.34
N GLN A 81 16.53 -3.83 -20.38
CA GLN A 81 16.42 -5.00 -21.24
C GLN A 81 16.03 -4.62 -22.68
N PRO A 82 16.63 -5.25 -23.71
CA PRO A 82 16.19 -5.09 -25.08
C PRO A 82 14.76 -5.63 -25.24
N GLY A 83 13.96 -4.95 -26.06
CA GLY A 83 12.56 -5.34 -26.33
C GLY A 83 11.52 -4.70 -25.40
N ILE A 84 11.90 -3.69 -24.61
CA ILE A 84 10.95 -2.92 -23.81
C ILE A 84 9.92 -2.19 -24.68
N GLY A 85 8.63 -2.40 -24.39
CA GLY A 85 7.53 -1.74 -25.06
C GLY A 85 7.03 -0.50 -24.32
N ILE A 86 6.16 0.29 -24.99
CA ILE A 86 5.54 1.48 -24.39
C ILE A 86 4.72 1.12 -23.14
N SER A 87 4.03 -0.03 -23.16
CA SER A 87 3.25 -0.53 -22.01
C SER A 87 4.11 -0.79 -20.77
N ASP A 88 5.35 -1.27 -20.96
CA ASP A 88 6.28 -1.51 -19.86
C ASP A 88 6.75 -0.18 -19.26
N ILE A 89 6.99 0.83 -20.11
CA ILE A 89 7.34 2.19 -19.69
C ILE A 89 6.19 2.81 -18.87
N GLU A 90 4.94 2.64 -19.32
CA GLU A 90 3.76 3.12 -18.60
C GLU A 90 3.61 2.45 -17.22
N ALA A 91 3.87 1.14 -17.13
CA ALA A 91 3.84 0.42 -15.86
C ALA A 91 4.93 0.93 -14.90
N TRP A 92 6.14 1.18 -15.41
CA TRP A 92 7.22 1.79 -14.63
C TRP A 92 6.88 3.21 -14.18
N ASN A 93 6.28 4.03 -15.05
CA ASN A 93 5.84 5.39 -14.70
C ASN A 93 4.83 5.37 -13.55
N ALA A 94 3.87 4.44 -13.55
CA ALA A 94 2.91 4.28 -12.46
C ALA A 94 3.60 3.88 -11.14
N HIS A 95 4.56 2.96 -11.19
CA HIS A 95 5.31 2.54 -10.01
C HIS A 95 6.20 3.67 -9.45
N ILE A 96 6.87 4.43 -10.32
CA ILE A 96 7.67 5.60 -9.93
C ILE A 96 6.78 6.67 -9.31
N LYS A 97 5.63 6.97 -9.93
CA LYS A 97 4.68 7.95 -9.39
C LYS A 97 4.23 7.55 -7.99
N PHE A 98 3.81 6.30 -7.80
CA PHE A 98 3.40 5.82 -6.48
C PHE A 98 4.53 6.00 -5.45
N ARG A 99 5.76 5.63 -5.80
CA ARG A 99 6.92 5.75 -4.91
C ARG A 99 7.17 7.21 -4.50
N VAL A 100 7.08 8.15 -5.44
CA VAL A 100 7.23 9.58 -5.15
C VAL A 100 6.13 10.04 -4.20
N ASP A 101 4.87 9.75 -4.52
CA ASP A 101 3.71 10.11 -3.67
C ASP A 101 3.88 9.56 -2.25
N TYR A 102 4.22 8.27 -2.14
CA TYR A 102 4.43 7.61 -0.84
C TYR A 102 5.54 8.27 -0.04
N LEU A 103 6.68 8.61 -0.65
CA LEU A 103 7.77 9.29 0.06
C LEU A 103 7.40 10.71 0.50
N THR A 104 6.54 11.39 -0.26
CA THR A 104 6.03 12.72 0.10
C THR A 104 5.05 12.65 1.27
N PHE A 105 4.15 11.68 1.29
CA PHE A 105 3.07 11.61 2.28
C PHE A 105 3.40 10.72 3.49
N CYS A 106 4.37 9.81 3.37
CA CYS A 106 4.73 8.81 4.38
C CYS A 106 6.22 8.88 4.79
N PRO A 107 6.72 10.03 5.30
CA PRO A 107 8.15 10.31 5.44
C PRO A 107 8.90 9.48 6.50
N SER A 108 8.20 8.79 7.42
CA SER A 108 8.84 7.99 8.49
C SER A 108 8.44 6.51 8.53
N ALA A 109 7.78 6.00 7.49
CA ALA A 109 7.57 4.56 7.30
C ALA A 109 8.82 3.93 6.65
N ARG A 110 9.93 3.95 7.39
CA ARG A 110 11.18 3.24 7.06
C ARG A 110 11.27 1.95 7.86
#